data_AF-A0A924VZD2-F1
#
_entry.id   AF-A0A924VZD2-F1
#
_cell.length_a   1.000
_cell.length_b   1.000
_cell.length_c   1.000
_cell.angle_alpha   90.00
_cell.angle_beta   90.00
_cell.angle_gamma   90.00
#
_symmetry.space_group_name_H-M   'P 1'
#
loop_
_entity.id
_entity.type
_entity.pdbx_description
1 polymer ?
#
loop_
_entity_poly.entity_id
_entity_poly.type
_entity_poly.pdbx_seq_one_letter_code
_entity_poly.pdbx_strand_id
1 'polypeptide(L)'
;MVRAFSGDGLELDTGLVVFLAEIDAPRGDAAYAAQAQGELEALTLHREVLLTYGGTKRWIGRPREGEEAPREAAIAHVFVKSEGGRWFWLQHELVSRGAAYVRPRRDNHARAAELIEIEAQARAAERGLWGERDYRPVNVRSAVRTAMEANANCLRGDAPYRLVEGRISEARAFERRASLAMEGAPTETPPFAIVVFGESFSSWDGPPLASLTGARVLARGPLGVYRGQPQLCLDHASQLEVLPD
;
A
#
# COMPACT_ATOMS: atom_id res chain seq x y z
N MET A 1 23.34 1.31 16.07
CA MET A 1 23.23 0.25 15.04
C MET A 1 21.78 0.12 14.64
N VAL A 2 21.49 0.15 13.34
CA VAL A 2 20.15 -0.07 12.79
C VAL A 2 19.94 -1.56 12.57
N ARG A 3 18.78 -2.08 12.96
CA ARG A 3 18.39 -3.49 12.79
C ARG A 3 17.06 -3.57 12.04
N ALA A 4 17.04 -4.28 10.91
CA ALA A 4 15.78 -4.62 10.23
C ALA A 4 15.08 -5.78 10.95
N PHE A 5 13.77 -5.68 11.15
CA PHE A 5 12.94 -6.79 11.69
C PHE A 5 11.80 -7.20 10.75
N SER A 6 11.56 -6.43 9.69
CA SER A 6 10.73 -6.77 8.52
C SER A 6 11.25 -6.02 7.30
N GLY A 7 10.76 -6.28 6.08
CA GLY A 7 11.20 -5.58 4.86
C GLY A 7 10.87 -4.08 4.79
N ASP A 8 10.12 -3.57 5.75
CA ASP A 8 9.61 -2.19 5.85
C ASP A 8 9.70 -1.64 7.29
N GLY A 9 10.43 -2.32 8.17
CA GLY A 9 10.50 -2.02 9.60
C GLY A 9 11.91 -2.14 10.15
N LEU A 10 12.37 -1.09 10.82
CA LEU A 10 13.70 -1.00 11.42
C LEU A 10 13.65 -0.51 12.86
N GLU A 11 14.65 -0.90 13.63
CA GLU A 11 14.90 -0.42 14.99
C GLU A 11 16.25 0.31 15.02
N LEU A 12 16.25 1.52 15.57
CA LEU A 12 17.47 2.32 15.74
C LEU A 12 18.22 1.92 17.02
N ASP A 13 19.47 2.35 17.18
CA ASP A 13 20.22 2.15 18.45
C ASP A 13 19.55 2.78 19.65
N THR A 14 18.79 3.84 19.42
CA THR A 14 17.98 4.49 20.46
C THR A 14 16.82 3.62 20.96
N GLY A 15 16.58 2.45 20.34
CA GLY A 15 15.41 1.60 20.58
C GLY A 15 14.15 2.08 19.86
N LEU A 16 14.22 3.18 19.10
CA LEU A 16 13.09 3.67 18.32
C LEU A 16 12.77 2.70 17.18
N VAL A 17 11.56 2.15 17.20
CA VAL A 17 10.98 1.41 16.08
C VAL A 17 10.47 2.39 15.03
N VAL A 18 10.78 2.14 13.76
CA VAL A 18 10.38 2.95 12.63
C VAL A 18 9.74 2.05 11.57
N PHE A 19 8.51 2.40 11.17
CA PHE A 19 7.89 1.91 9.95
C PHE A 19 8.15 2.87 8.79
N LEU A 20 8.52 2.32 7.65
CA LEU A 20 8.80 3.11 6.46
C LEU A 20 7.47 3.67 5.92
N ALA A 21 7.35 4.99 5.87
CA ALA A 21 6.17 5.65 5.34
C ALA A 21 5.92 5.25 3.89
N GLU A 22 4.64 5.10 3.53
CA GLU A 22 4.12 4.92 2.17
C GLU A 22 4.48 3.62 1.47
N ILE A 23 5.17 2.70 2.13
CA ILE A 23 5.47 1.37 1.58
C ILE A 23 5.12 0.29 2.61
N ASP A 24 4.76 -0.87 2.12
CA ASP A 24 4.73 -2.11 2.90
C ASP A 24 5.65 -3.13 2.22
N ALA A 25 6.10 -4.12 2.97
CA ALA A 25 6.86 -5.25 2.43
C ALA A 25 6.15 -6.59 2.72
N PRO A 26 6.48 -7.65 1.98
CA PRO A 26 6.09 -9.02 2.34
C PRO A 26 6.56 -9.38 3.76
N ARG A 27 5.77 -10.18 4.49
CA ARG A 27 6.03 -10.57 5.89
C ARG A 27 5.74 -12.04 6.12
N GLY A 28 6.32 -12.60 7.18
CA GLY A 28 6.06 -13.97 7.60
C GLY A 28 6.51 -14.99 6.55
N ASP A 29 5.60 -15.87 6.16
CA ASP A 29 5.78 -16.92 5.16
C ASP A 29 5.41 -16.47 3.72
N ALA A 30 5.03 -15.21 3.54
CA ALA A 30 4.75 -14.67 2.21
C ALA A 30 5.97 -14.77 1.28
N ALA A 31 5.72 -15.01 -0.01
CA ALA A 31 6.76 -15.01 -1.01
C ALA A 31 7.59 -13.71 -0.95
N TYR A 32 8.92 -13.85 -1.07
CA TYR A 32 9.88 -12.74 -1.03
C TYR A 32 10.06 -12.03 0.34
N ALA A 33 9.42 -12.48 1.43
CA ALA A 33 9.52 -11.82 2.75
C ALA A 33 10.93 -11.80 3.33
N ALA A 34 11.64 -12.93 3.32
CA ALA A 34 13.01 -13.01 3.83
C ALA A 34 13.98 -12.14 3.00
N GLN A 35 13.81 -12.15 1.68
CA GLN A 35 14.62 -11.36 0.75
C GLN A 35 14.37 -9.86 0.96
N ALA A 36 13.13 -9.43 1.10
CA ALA A 36 12.79 -8.03 1.38
C ALA A 36 13.43 -7.52 2.68
N GLN A 37 13.40 -8.33 3.75
CA GLN A 37 14.09 -7.99 5.00
C GLN A 37 15.61 -7.91 4.80
N GLY A 38 16.22 -8.86 4.08
CA GLY A 38 17.64 -8.86 3.79
C GLY A 38 18.10 -7.64 2.97
N GLU A 39 17.30 -7.19 2.00
CA GLU A 39 17.57 -5.96 1.24
C GLU A 39 17.53 -4.71 2.13
N LEU A 40 16.54 -4.59 3.02
CA LEU A 40 16.49 -3.50 4.00
C LEU A 40 17.70 -3.53 4.92
N GLU A 41 18.07 -4.71 5.43
CA GLU A 41 19.23 -4.88 6.30
C GLU A 41 20.52 -4.49 5.59
N ALA A 42 20.76 -4.99 4.38
CA ALA A 42 21.95 -4.67 3.60
C ALA A 42 22.10 -3.17 3.31
N LEU A 43 20.98 -2.46 3.12
CA LEU A 43 20.97 -1.02 2.89
C LEU A 43 21.24 -0.19 4.15
N THR A 44 20.93 -0.71 5.34
CA THR A 44 20.93 0.07 6.60
C THR A 44 22.01 -0.36 7.59
N LEU A 45 22.58 -1.55 7.44
CA LEU A 45 23.55 -2.12 8.36
C LEU A 45 24.78 -1.21 8.50
N HIS A 46 25.10 -0.85 9.75
CA HIS A 46 26.18 0.07 10.11
C HIS A 46 26.13 1.45 9.42
N ARG A 47 24.95 1.91 8.99
CA ARG A 47 24.78 3.23 8.36
C ARG A 47 24.18 4.26 9.31
N GLU A 48 24.52 5.53 9.08
CA GLU A 48 23.80 6.66 9.65
C GLU A 48 22.44 6.80 8.95
N VAL A 49 21.40 7.12 9.71
CA VAL A 49 20.05 7.32 9.19
C VAL A 49 19.45 8.65 9.65
N LEU A 50 18.66 9.28 8.78
CA LEU A 50 17.89 10.48 9.05
C LEU A 50 16.41 10.20 8.81
N LEU A 51 15.57 10.64 9.74
CA LEU A 51 14.12 10.52 9.67
C LEU A 51 13.52 11.84 9.22
N THR A 52 12.61 11.78 8.26
CA THR A 52 11.77 12.90 7.84
C THR A 52 10.32 12.46 7.83
N TYR A 53 9.39 13.39 8.07
CA TYR A 53 7.98 13.07 8.32
C TYR A 53 7.10 13.80 7.32
N GLY A 54 6.30 13.05 6.56
CA GLY A 54 5.36 13.57 5.55
C GLY A 54 3.93 13.75 6.05
N GLY A 55 3.61 13.26 7.26
CA GLY A 55 2.31 13.44 7.90
C GLY A 55 2.24 12.79 9.28
N THR A 56 1.37 11.81 9.48
CA THR A 56 1.22 11.15 10.80
C THR A 56 2.54 10.53 11.24
N LYS A 57 3.11 11.06 12.33
CA LYS A 57 4.49 10.77 12.76
C LYS A 57 4.61 9.52 13.63
N ARG A 58 3.52 9.12 14.29
CA ARG A 58 3.50 8.03 15.25
C ARG A 58 2.40 7.05 14.91
N TRP A 59 2.76 5.78 14.90
CA TRP A 59 1.85 4.67 14.96
C TRP A 59 1.69 4.25 16.42
N ILE A 60 0.45 4.05 16.85
CA ILE A 60 0.11 3.54 18.17
C ILE A 60 -0.64 2.23 17.95
N GLY A 61 -0.04 1.13 18.40
CA GLY A 61 -0.64 -0.20 18.34
C GLY A 61 -1.79 -0.37 19.32
N ARG A 62 -2.53 -1.46 19.18
CA ARG A 62 -3.42 -1.90 20.26
C ARG A 62 -2.58 -2.60 21.34
N PRO A 63 -2.83 -2.32 22.63
CA PRO A 63 -2.21 -3.09 23.71
C PRO A 63 -2.55 -4.58 23.54
N ARG A 64 -1.56 -5.45 23.69
CA ARG A 64 -1.82 -6.90 23.79
C ARG A 64 -2.31 -7.24 25.19
N GLU A 65 -2.95 -8.40 25.33
CA GLU A 65 -3.37 -8.90 26.65
C GLU A 65 -2.15 -9.00 27.57
N GLY A 66 -2.18 -8.27 28.69
CA GLY A 66 -1.08 -8.18 29.66
C GLY A 66 -0.04 -7.07 29.41
N GLU A 67 -0.15 -6.27 28.34
CA GLU A 67 0.72 -5.09 28.15
C GLU A 67 0.08 -3.84 28.80
N GLU A 68 0.84 -3.15 29.65
CA GLU A 68 0.39 -1.92 30.35
C GLU A 68 0.26 -0.70 29.42
N ALA A 69 1.01 -0.67 28.32
CA ALA A 69 1.03 0.44 27.38
C ALA A 69 1.05 -0.06 25.92
N PRO A 70 0.40 0.65 25.00
CA PRO A 70 0.47 0.33 23.58
C PRO A 70 1.89 0.55 23.05
N ARG A 71 2.31 -0.30 22.11
CA ARG A 71 3.58 -0.10 21.40
C ARG A 71 3.47 1.12 20.50
N GLU A 72 4.51 1.94 20.50
CA GLU A 72 4.66 3.08 19.61
C GLU A 72 5.76 2.82 18.58
N ALA A 73 5.54 3.31 17.36
CA ALA A 73 6.56 3.35 16.32
C ALA A 73 6.51 4.70 15.59
N ALA A 74 7.65 5.19 15.12
CA ALA A 74 7.68 6.29 14.17
C ALA A 74 7.20 5.83 12.79
N ILE A 75 6.53 6.71 12.05
CA ILE A 75 6.25 6.51 10.62
C ILE A 75 7.03 7.58 9.87
N ALA A 76 8.03 7.19 9.08
CA ALA A 76 8.98 8.16 8.51
C ALA A 76 9.48 7.78 7.12
N HIS A 77 9.85 8.79 6.35
CA HIS A 77 10.79 8.64 5.23
C HIS A 77 12.20 8.60 5.79
N VAL A 78 12.96 7.58 5.38
CA VAL A 78 14.29 7.31 5.92
C VAL A 78 15.33 7.59 4.86
N PHE A 79 16.31 8.42 5.20
CA PHE A 79 17.49 8.65 4.38
C PHE A 79 18.67 7.95 5.03
N VAL A 80 19.48 7.28 4.22
CA VAL A 80 20.63 6.52 4.68
C VAL A 80 21.89 7.09 4.06
N LYS A 81 22.95 7.20 4.86
CA LYS A 81 24.25 7.67 4.40
C LYS A 81 25.06 6.48 3.87
N SER A 82 25.39 6.53 2.58
CA SER A 82 26.30 5.58 1.93
C SER A 82 27.74 5.69 2.46
N GLU A 83 28.60 4.72 2.12
CA GLU A 83 30.05 4.73 2.44
C GLU A 83 30.75 5.97 1.92
N GLY A 84 30.38 6.41 0.71
CA GLY A 84 30.90 7.63 0.10
C GLY A 84 30.34 8.92 0.71
N GLY A 85 29.58 8.85 1.80
CA GLY A 85 29.03 10.01 2.52
C GLY A 85 27.77 10.63 1.89
N ARG A 86 27.27 10.10 0.77
CA ARG A 86 26.04 10.58 0.12
C ARG A 86 24.80 10.03 0.80
N TRP A 87 23.80 10.87 1.03
CA TRP A 87 22.48 10.46 1.48
C TRP A 87 21.64 9.96 0.30
N PHE A 88 20.97 8.82 0.49
CA PHE A 88 19.97 8.31 -0.44
C PHE A 88 18.67 7.98 0.29
N TRP A 89 17.56 7.99 -0.45
CA TRP A 89 16.24 7.71 0.10
C TRP A 89 15.99 6.20 0.12
N LEU A 90 15.75 5.64 1.31
CA LEU A 90 15.64 4.20 1.52
C LEU A 90 14.43 3.59 0.81
N GLN A 91 13.26 4.22 0.92
CA GLN A 91 12.06 3.72 0.25
C GLN A 91 12.19 3.69 -1.27
N HIS A 92 12.84 4.70 -1.87
CA HIS A 92 13.16 4.69 -3.30
C HIS A 92 13.95 3.44 -3.68
N GLU A 93 15.03 3.14 -2.95
CA GLU A 93 15.86 1.97 -3.24
C GLU A 93 15.09 0.65 -3.12
N LEU A 94 14.31 0.48 -2.05
CA LEU A 94 13.52 -0.74 -1.83
C LEU A 94 12.47 -0.95 -2.92
N VAL A 95 11.73 0.11 -3.29
CA VAL A 95 10.70 0.02 -4.34
C VAL A 95 11.34 -0.22 -5.71
N SER A 96 12.45 0.45 -6.02
CA SER A 96 13.19 0.29 -7.29
C SER A 96 13.73 -1.13 -7.49
N ARG A 97 14.09 -1.82 -6.40
CA ARG A 97 14.53 -3.23 -6.39
C ARG A 97 13.37 -4.23 -6.36
N GLY A 98 12.14 -3.77 -6.14
CA GLY A 98 11.00 -4.66 -5.91
C GLY A 98 11.10 -5.39 -4.56
N ALA A 99 11.73 -4.80 -3.55
CA ALA A 99 11.74 -5.32 -2.18
C ALA A 99 10.54 -4.84 -1.35
N ALA A 100 9.85 -3.78 -1.80
CA ALA A 100 8.65 -3.24 -1.19
C ALA A 100 7.65 -2.80 -2.26
N TYR A 101 6.38 -2.70 -1.87
CA TYR A 101 5.30 -2.16 -2.69
C TYR A 101 4.68 -0.93 -2.02
N VAL A 102 4.12 -0.05 -2.83
CA VAL A 102 3.68 1.27 -2.40
C VAL A 102 2.27 1.18 -1.83
N ARG A 103 2.14 1.62 -0.58
CA ARG A 103 0.89 1.67 0.19
C ARG A 103 0.70 3.06 0.78
N PRO A 104 0.14 3.99 0.00
CA PRO A 104 -0.26 5.30 0.51
C PRO A 104 -1.31 5.12 1.62
N ARG A 105 -1.27 6.00 2.61
CA ARG A 105 -2.27 6.07 3.69
C ARG A 105 -2.81 7.49 3.78
N ARG A 106 -4.00 7.67 4.36
CA ARG A 106 -4.70 8.97 4.48
C ARG A 106 -3.78 10.14 4.87
N ASP A 107 -2.88 9.95 5.84
CA ASP A 107 -1.95 11.00 6.31
C ASP A 107 -0.48 10.67 6.05
N ASN A 108 -0.18 9.74 5.17
CA ASN A 108 1.18 9.41 4.74
C ASN A 108 1.09 9.04 3.26
N HIS A 109 1.13 10.05 2.40
CA HIS A 109 1.08 9.96 0.94
C HIS A 109 1.87 11.08 0.23
N ALA A 110 2.67 11.86 0.97
CA ALA A 110 3.38 13.05 0.49
C ALA A 110 4.39 12.75 -0.63
N ARG A 111 4.90 11.52 -0.71
CA ARG A 111 5.85 11.08 -1.75
C ARG A 111 5.28 9.90 -2.56
N ALA A 112 3.99 9.63 -2.43
CA ALA A 112 3.36 8.45 -3.01
C ALA A 112 3.44 8.45 -4.54
N ALA A 113 3.22 9.61 -5.17
CA ALA A 113 3.31 9.75 -6.62
C ALA A 113 4.70 9.34 -7.15
N GLU A 114 5.78 9.84 -6.51
CA GLU A 114 7.16 9.49 -6.87
C GLU A 114 7.43 7.98 -6.67
N LEU A 115 6.97 7.40 -5.56
CA LEU A 115 7.10 5.96 -5.31
C LEU A 115 6.33 5.11 -6.33
N ILE A 116 5.15 5.55 -6.74
CA ILE A 116 4.30 4.84 -7.70
C ILE A 116 4.98 4.75 -9.07
N GLU A 117 5.62 5.84 -9.53
CA GLU A 117 6.38 5.84 -10.78
C GLU A 117 7.56 4.86 -10.74
N ILE A 118 8.28 4.82 -9.61
CA ILE A 118 9.39 3.88 -9.39
C ILE A 118 8.88 2.43 -9.35
N GLU A 119 7.76 2.20 -8.66
CA GLU A 119 7.12 0.90 -8.57
C GLU A 119 6.67 0.40 -9.95
N ALA A 120 6.10 1.29 -10.78
CA ALA A 120 5.70 0.94 -12.15
C ALA A 120 6.90 0.44 -12.97
N GLN A 121 8.07 1.06 -12.83
CA GLN A 121 9.29 0.60 -13.50
C GLN A 121 9.77 -0.76 -12.95
N ALA A 122 9.75 -0.94 -11.63
CA ALA A 122 10.12 -2.21 -11.00
C ALA A 122 9.17 -3.36 -11.42
N ARG A 123 7.87 -3.07 -11.54
CA ARG A 123 6.85 -4.00 -12.06
C ARG A 123 7.09 -4.38 -13.50
N ALA A 124 7.29 -3.40 -14.38
CA ALA A 124 7.53 -3.65 -15.80
C ALA A 124 8.80 -4.47 -16.04
N ALA A 125 9.81 -4.33 -15.16
CA ALA A 125 11.05 -5.10 -15.21
C ALA A 125 11.00 -6.41 -14.40
N GLU A 126 9.84 -6.79 -13.85
CA GLU A 126 9.65 -7.99 -13.02
C GLU A 126 10.68 -8.13 -11.88
N ARG A 127 11.09 -7.01 -11.27
CA ARG A 127 12.12 -7.01 -10.23
C ARG A 127 11.59 -7.51 -8.90
N GLY A 128 12.40 -8.30 -8.20
CA GLY A 128 12.12 -8.75 -6.84
C GLY A 128 10.74 -9.39 -6.69
N LEU A 129 9.93 -8.88 -5.76
CA LEU A 129 8.57 -9.36 -5.52
C LEU A 129 7.67 -9.32 -6.76
N TRP A 130 7.95 -8.46 -7.75
CA TRP A 130 7.13 -8.37 -8.96
C TRP A 130 7.32 -9.55 -9.93
N GLY A 131 8.40 -10.32 -9.76
CA GLY A 131 8.58 -11.61 -10.44
C GLY A 131 7.66 -12.71 -9.86
N GLU A 132 7.18 -12.54 -8.62
CA GLU A 132 6.30 -13.48 -7.96
C GLU A 132 4.85 -13.31 -8.40
N ARG A 133 4.15 -14.41 -8.64
CA ARG A 133 2.77 -14.40 -9.14
C ARG A 133 1.80 -13.68 -8.20
N ASP A 134 2.03 -13.78 -6.90
CA ASP A 134 1.12 -13.27 -5.87
C ASP A 134 1.08 -11.74 -5.76
N TYR A 135 2.07 -11.05 -6.34
CA TYR A 135 2.17 -9.59 -6.32
C TYR A 135 1.78 -8.94 -7.65
N ARG A 136 1.56 -9.72 -8.71
CA ARG A 136 1.11 -9.17 -9.99
C ARG A 136 -0.28 -8.54 -9.84
N PRO A 137 -0.58 -7.45 -10.60
CA PRO A 137 -1.92 -6.92 -10.68
C PRO A 137 -2.93 -8.02 -11.05
N VAL A 138 -4.06 -8.03 -10.36
CA VAL A 138 -5.11 -9.02 -10.58
C VAL A 138 -6.28 -8.40 -11.34
N ASN A 139 -7.00 -9.22 -12.10
CA ASN A 139 -8.27 -8.79 -12.68
C ASN A 139 -9.39 -8.79 -11.63
N VAL A 140 -10.51 -8.16 -11.98
CA VAL A 140 -11.69 -8.02 -11.13
C VAL A 140 -12.24 -9.36 -10.62
N ARG A 141 -12.26 -10.41 -11.46
CA ARG A 141 -12.73 -11.75 -11.05
C ARG A 141 -11.89 -12.33 -9.92
N SER A 142 -10.56 -12.23 -10.02
CA SER A 142 -9.67 -12.71 -8.97
C SER A 142 -9.76 -11.84 -7.71
N ALA A 143 -9.93 -10.52 -7.86
CA ALA A 143 -10.14 -9.61 -6.72
C ALA A 143 -11.43 -9.96 -5.95
N VAL A 144 -12.54 -10.23 -6.66
CA VAL A 144 -13.79 -10.70 -6.05
C VAL A 144 -13.57 -11.96 -5.23
N ARG A 145 -12.94 -12.98 -5.82
CA ARG A 145 -12.67 -14.24 -5.12
C ARG A 145 -11.87 -14.00 -3.84
N THR A 146 -10.75 -13.26 -3.93
CA THR A 146 -9.91 -12.96 -2.76
C THR A 146 -10.66 -12.17 -1.68
N ALA A 147 -11.47 -11.18 -2.06
CA ALA A 147 -12.28 -10.42 -1.12
C ALA A 147 -13.29 -11.30 -0.38
N MET A 148 -13.98 -12.17 -1.13
CA MET A 148 -15.02 -13.06 -0.60
C MET A 148 -14.43 -14.18 0.27
N GLU A 149 -13.28 -14.74 -0.10
CA GLU A 149 -12.56 -15.76 0.69
C GLU A 149 -12.07 -15.20 2.02
N ALA A 150 -11.51 -13.98 2.01
CA ALA A 150 -11.05 -13.32 3.24
C ALA A 150 -12.23 -12.84 4.11
N ASN A 151 -13.34 -12.44 3.48
CA ASN A 151 -14.54 -11.91 4.13
C ASN A 151 -14.25 -10.85 5.21
N ALA A 152 -13.21 -10.04 4.98
CA ALA A 152 -12.75 -8.99 5.89
C ALA A 152 -13.37 -7.65 5.52
N ASN A 153 -13.49 -6.74 6.49
CA ASN A 153 -13.77 -5.33 6.18
C ASN A 153 -12.46 -4.63 5.77
N CYS A 154 -12.49 -3.74 4.78
CA CYS A 154 -11.32 -2.97 4.32
C CYS A 154 -10.55 -2.24 5.43
N LEU A 155 -11.25 -1.80 6.49
CA LEU A 155 -10.67 -1.07 7.62
C LEU A 155 -9.88 -1.98 8.56
N ARG A 156 -9.93 -3.30 8.36
CA ARG A 156 -9.12 -4.22 9.16
C ARG A 156 -7.71 -4.30 8.60
N GLY A 157 -6.72 -4.32 9.50
CA GLY A 157 -5.31 -4.41 9.12
C GLY A 157 -4.92 -5.72 8.42
N ASP A 158 -5.75 -6.77 8.54
CA ASP A 158 -5.57 -8.08 7.91
C ASP A 158 -6.29 -8.22 6.55
N ALA A 159 -6.97 -7.17 6.06
CA ALA A 159 -7.62 -7.19 4.76
C ALA A 159 -6.56 -7.35 3.63
N PRO A 160 -6.76 -8.28 2.67
CA PRO A 160 -5.78 -8.52 1.60
C PRO A 160 -5.53 -7.26 0.78
N TYR A 161 -4.28 -6.82 0.69
CA TYR A 161 -3.92 -5.68 -0.16
C TYR A 161 -3.57 -6.17 -1.57
N ARG A 162 -4.19 -5.58 -2.59
CA ARG A 162 -3.98 -5.95 -4.00
C ARG A 162 -3.96 -4.74 -4.92
N LEU A 163 -3.29 -4.90 -6.05
CA LEU A 163 -3.42 -4.06 -7.23
C LEU A 163 -4.47 -4.72 -8.14
N VAL A 164 -5.52 -3.98 -8.48
CA VAL A 164 -6.62 -4.45 -9.32
C VAL A 164 -6.66 -3.61 -10.59
N GLU A 165 -6.56 -4.26 -11.73
CA GLU A 165 -6.69 -3.63 -13.04
C GLU A 165 -8.05 -3.99 -13.66
N GLY A 166 -8.71 -3.01 -14.27
CA GLY A 166 -9.96 -3.23 -14.98
C GLY A 166 -10.53 -1.95 -15.59
N ARG A 167 -11.76 -2.03 -16.09
CA ARG A 167 -12.52 -0.89 -16.61
C ARG A 167 -13.71 -0.61 -15.69
N ILE A 168 -13.98 0.67 -15.47
CA ILE A 168 -15.13 1.12 -14.67
C ILE A 168 -16.38 1.05 -15.55
N SER A 169 -17.35 0.22 -15.17
CA SER A 169 -18.65 0.13 -15.85
C SER A 169 -19.56 1.30 -15.49
N GLU A 170 -19.51 1.75 -14.25
CA GLU A 170 -20.34 2.85 -13.76
C GLU A 170 -19.66 3.57 -12.59
N ALA A 171 -19.54 4.89 -12.69
CA ALA A 171 -19.06 5.74 -11.62
C ALA A 171 -20.21 6.56 -10.99
N ARG A 172 -20.43 6.41 -9.68
CA ARG A 172 -21.41 7.19 -8.93
C ARG A 172 -20.75 7.90 -7.76
N ALA A 173 -20.88 9.22 -7.71
CA ALA A 173 -20.56 10.04 -6.54
C ALA A 173 -21.85 10.39 -5.78
N PHE A 174 -21.79 10.28 -4.45
CA PHE A 174 -22.83 10.66 -3.51
C PHE A 174 -22.28 11.75 -2.58
N GLU A 175 -23.07 12.22 -1.62
CA GLU A 175 -22.67 13.31 -0.70
C GLU A 175 -21.39 13.01 0.10
N ARG A 176 -21.17 11.76 0.52
CA ARG A 176 -20.07 11.37 1.44
C ARG A 176 -19.28 10.13 0.98
N ARG A 177 -19.48 9.69 -0.25
CA ARG A 177 -18.86 8.49 -0.80
C ARG A 177 -18.94 8.48 -2.32
N ALA A 178 -18.06 7.73 -2.95
CA ALA A 178 -18.19 7.28 -4.33
C ALA A 178 -18.11 5.77 -4.43
N SER A 179 -18.74 5.23 -5.46
CA SER A 179 -18.70 3.83 -5.83
C SER A 179 -18.41 3.76 -7.33
N LEU A 180 -17.31 3.11 -7.69
CA LEU A 180 -16.91 2.85 -9.08
C LEU A 180 -17.11 1.36 -9.34
N ALA A 181 -18.23 0.99 -9.93
CA ALA A 181 -18.51 -0.38 -10.30
C ALA A 181 -17.55 -0.81 -11.42
N MET A 182 -17.00 -2.01 -11.30
CA MET A 182 -16.00 -2.54 -12.23
C MET A 182 -16.62 -3.59 -13.16
N GLU A 183 -16.13 -3.62 -14.40
CA GLU A 183 -16.45 -4.68 -15.36
C GLU A 183 -15.82 -6.03 -14.96
N GLY A 184 -16.45 -7.14 -15.34
CA GLY A 184 -15.85 -8.47 -15.22
C GLY A 184 -16.10 -9.21 -13.90
N ALA A 185 -16.92 -8.65 -13.00
CA ALA A 185 -17.43 -9.40 -11.85
C ALA A 185 -18.34 -10.57 -12.31
N PRO A 186 -18.27 -11.76 -11.68
CA PRO A 186 -19.19 -12.86 -11.96
C PRO A 186 -20.65 -12.48 -11.75
N THR A 187 -21.55 -12.97 -12.61
CA THR A 187 -23.00 -12.68 -12.55
C THR A 187 -23.69 -13.21 -11.30
N GLU A 188 -23.12 -14.24 -10.67
CA GLU A 188 -23.63 -14.89 -9.45
C GLU A 188 -23.23 -14.14 -8.18
N THR A 189 -22.29 -13.19 -8.28
CA THR A 189 -21.80 -12.39 -7.15
C THR A 189 -22.30 -10.96 -7.25
N PRO A 190 -22.47 -10.25 -6.12
CA PRO A 190 -22.72 -8.82 -6.17
C PRO A 190 -21.59 -8.07 -6.92
N PRO A 191 -21.90 -6.92 -7.56
CA PRO A 191 -20.90 -6.16 -8.30
C PRO A 191 -19.69 -5.81 -7.44
N PHE A 192 -18.51 -5.92 -8.04
CA PHE A 192 -17.28 -5.42 -7.44
C PHE A 192 -17.18 -3.91 -7.65
N ALA A 193 -16.84 -3.18 -6.59
CA ALA A 193 -16.66 -1.73 -6.68
C ALA A 193 -15.35 -1.27 -6.04
N ILE A 194 -14.73 -0.26 -6.65
CA ILE A 194 -13.75 0.58 -5.96
C ILE A 194 -14.55 1.64 -5.19
N VAL A 195 -14.29 1.78 -3.90
CA VAL A 195 -15.05 2.68 -3.02
C VAL A 195 -14.14 3.71 -2.38
N VAL A 196 -14.65 4.94 -2.32
CA VAL A 196 -14.06 6.05 -1.58
C VAL A 196 -15.14 6.54 -0.62
N PHE A 197 -14.85 6.68 0.67
CA PHE A 197 -15.88 7.07 1.64
C PHE A 197 -15.30 7.85 2.80
N GLY A 198 -16.19 8.53 3.53
CA GLY A 198 -15.81 9.24 4.74
C GLY A 198 -14.83 10.36 4.43
N GLU A 199 -13.76 10.44 5.22
CA GLU A 199 -12.76 11.49 5.07
C GLU A 199 -11.94 11.36 3.78
N SER A 200 -11.66 10.14 3.32
CA SER A 200 -10.95 9.89 2.06
C SER A 200 -11.71 10.44 0.85
N PHE A 201 -13.04 10.50 0.93
CA PHE A 201 -13.86 11.14 -0.11
C PHE A 201 -13.79 12.67 -0.01
N SER A 202 -13.87 13.21 1.20
CA SER A 202 -13.79 14.66 1.43
C SER A 202 -12.42 15.25 1.07
N SER A 203 -11.35 14.47 1.24
CA SER A 203 -9.97 14.86 0.89
C SER A 203 -9.55 14.38 -0.50
N TRP A 204 -10.50 13.96 -1.34
CA TRP A 204 -10.18 13.49 -2.68
C TRP A 204 -9.63 14.62 -3.54
N ASP A 205 -8.43 14.42 -4.09
CA ASP A 205 -7.68 15.39 -4.90
C ASP A 205 -7.45 14.91 -6.35
N GLY A 206 -7.98 13.74 -6.71
CA GLY A 206 -7.92 13.20 -8.07
C GLY A 206 -9.00 13.73 -9.02
N PRO A 207 -9.14 13.14 -10.23
CA PRO A 207 -10.21 13.47 -11.16
C PRO A 207 -11.60 13.33 -10.50
N PRO A 208 -12.61 14.09 -10.95
CA PRO A 208 -13.97 13.94 -10.44
C PRO A 208 -14.43 12.48 -10.54
N LEU A 209 -14.72 11.84 -9.40
CA LEU A 209 -15.00 10.40 -9.36
C LEU A 209 -16.14 10.00 -10.30
N ALA A 210 -17.18 10.83 -10.42
CA ALA A 210 -18.31 10.60 -11.31
C ALA A 210 -17.96 10.65 -12.82
N SER A 211 -16.82 11.21 -13.21
CA SER A 211 -16.41 11.27 -14.62
C SER A 211 -15.63 10.04 -15.08
N LEU A 212 -15.41 9.05 -14.21
CA LEU A 212 -14.56 7.89 -14.49
C LEU A 212 -15.29 6.72 -15.16
N THR A 213 -16.58 6.85 -15.49
CA THR A 213 -17.31 5.82 -16.24
C THR A 213 -16.61 5.53 -17.56
N GLY A 214 -16.35 4.25 -17.82
CA GLY A 214 -15.63 3.79 -19.00
C GLY A 214 -14.10 3.86 -18.89
N ALA A 215 -13.52 4.48 -17.86
CA ALA A 215 -12.07 4.57 -17.73
C ALA A 215 -11.43 3.21 -17.44
N ARG A 216 -10.29 2.93 -18.09
CA ARG A 216 -9.39 1.84 -17.68
C ARG A 216 -8.56 2.33 -16.50
N VAL A 217 -8.49 1.55 -15.43
CA VAL A 217 -7.83 1.96 -14.19
C VAL A 217 -6.99 0.84 -13.60
N LEU A 218 -5.96 1.24 -12.85
CA LEU A 218 -5.23 0.40 -11.91
C LEU A 218 -5.45 1.00 -10.51
N ALA A 219 -6.08 0.22 -9.63
CA ALA A 219 -6.34 0.64 -8.26
C ALA A 219 -5.57 -0.23 -7.27
N ARG A 220 -5.05 0.35 -6.20
CA ARG A 220 -4.32 -0.35 -5.13
C ARG A 220 -5.03 -0.16 -3.80
N GLY A 221 -5.27 -1.21 -3.04
CA GLY A 221 -5.98 -1.06 -1.78
C GLY A 221 -6.29 -2.38 -1.09
N PRO A 222 -6.76 -2.32 0.16
CA PRO A 222 -7.37 -3.46 0.83
C PRO A 222 -8.64 -3.88 0.08
N LEU A 223 -8.73 -5.18 -0.19
CA LEU A 223 -9.93 -5.87 -0.61
C LEU A 223 -10.75 -6.24 0.63
N GLY A 224 -12.06 -6.04 0.55
CA GLY A 224 -12.96 -6.41 1.63
C GLY A 224 -14.39 -6.61 1.16
N VAL A 225 -15.25 -6.91 2.13
CA VAL A 225 -16.68 -7.15 1.94
C VAL A 225 -17.48 -6.21 2.84
N TYR A 226 -18.46 -5.54 2.27
CA TYR A 226 -19.43 -4.73 3.02
C TYR A 226 -20.85 -5.15 2.63
N ARG A 227 -21.64 -5.62 3.61
CA ARG A 227 -23.01 -6.12 3.38
C ARG A 227 -23.10 -7.14 2.24
N GLY A 228 -22.13 -8.05 2.17
CA GLY A 228 -22.03 -9.09 1.14
C GLY A 228 -21.47 -8.64 -0.21
N GLN A 229 -21.16 -7.34 -0.39
CA GLN A 229 -20.59 -6.81 -1.63
C GLN A 229 -19.06 -6.76 -1.54
N PRO A 230 -18.33 -7.38 -2.49
CA PRO A 230 -16.88 -7.29 -2.54
C PRO A 230 -16.44 -5.91 -3.07
N GLN A 231 -15.40 -5.34 -2.48
CA GLN A 231 -14.94 -3.98 -2.80
C GLN A 231 -13.43 -3.81 -2.58
N LEU A 232 -12.84 -2.83 -3.27
CA LEU A 232 -11.51 -2.29 -2.96
C LEU A 232 -11.67 -0.88 -2.40
N CYS A 233 -11.07 -0.61 -1.25
CA CYS A 233 -11.21 0.69 -0.60
C CYS A 233 -9.99 1.59 -0.82
N LEU A 234 -10.22 2.85 -1.17
CA LEU A 234 -9.19 3.87 -1.33
C LEU A 234 -9.14 4.79 -0.11
N ASP A 235 -7.94 5.07 0.38
CA ASP A 235 -7.66 6.06 1.41
C ASP A 235 -7.16 7.39 0.82
N HIS A 236 -6.60 7.37 -0.39
CA HIS A 236 -6.02 8.53 -1.06
C HIS A 236 -6.12 8.41 -2.59
N ALA A 237 -6.15 9.54 -3.33
CA ALA A 237 -6.34 9.49 -4.78
C ALA A 237 -5.16 8.88 -5.54
N SER A 238 -3.95 8.99 -5.01
CA SER A 238 -2.76 8.31 -5.57
C SER A 238 -2.92 6.78 -5.65
N GLN A 239 -3.92 6.20 -4.97
CA GLN A 239 -4.23 4.78 -5.08
C GLN A 239 -5.04 4.40 -6.33
N LEU A 240 -5.49 5.37 -7.13
CA LEU A 240 -6.23 5.16 -8.36
C LEU A 240 -5.51 5.80 -9.54
N GLU A 241 -4.96 4.97 -10.40
CA GLU A 241 -4.31 5.39 -11.65
C GLU A 241 -5.29 5.21 -12.81
N VAL A 242 -5.55 6.27 -13.57
CA VAL A 242 -6.27 6.18 -14.84
C VAL A 242 -5.26 5.84 -15.93
N LEU A 243 -5.46 4.69 -16.56
CA LEU A 243 -4.58 4.18 -17.61
C LEU A 243 -4.99 4.75 -18.97
N PRO A 244 -4.03 4.96 -19.89
CA PRO A 244 -4.36 5.24 -21.28
C PRO A 244 -5.10 4.05 -21.90
N ASP A 245 -6.00 4.34 -22.85
CA ASP A 245 -6.70 3.32 -23.63
C ASP A 245 -5.76 2.57 -24.59
#